data_AF-A0A8C5HYR7-F1
#
_entry.id   AF-A0A8C5HYR7-F1
#
_cell.length_a   1.000
_cell.length_b   1.000
_cell.length_c   1.000
_cell.angle_alpha   90.00
_cell.angle_beta   90.00
_cell.angle_gamma   90.00
#
_symmetry.space_group_name_H-M   'P 1'
#
loop_
_entity.id
_entity.type
_entity.pdbx_description
1 polymer ?
#
loop_
_entity_poly.entity_id
_entity_poly.type
_entity_poly.pdbx_seq_one_letter_code
_entity_poly.pdbx_strand_id
1 'polypeptide(L)'
;MTERGSGINYSTWDHIYVSDDEDFISPYVDTQSLFRMRHRARLEKMAEFQQRGEDLETNFAHCKRLLEEVQGCLKRLQEGREEAAVDEEQEAELRKCQAEVKTLKKDEKSFEKLIEEYRREERKVPWNVDTISKEGFSKSLLNIKPVSKEETEVVKVEKHKTFVDKYEKDIKHFGILQRWHDSQKYLSDNPHLVCEETANSLIAICINFEIDEKHALMEQVAHQAIVMQFILDLAKNLKVDPRGCFRQFFTRIKTAEKPYQDAFDRELELLKERVCSCARMRMESAMKEIEEEEKQKRLGPGGLDPVEVYASLPKVNYTYVRNKEMSIFNYLNSNVQSVSDFQKPKTSQINFCHLLFVVSTFTLIIDKQNKIKCNTILEKISIAFKPSIVNSSMDCDSTACLFGSSSNGNINVYWLAVY
;
A
#
# COMPACT_ATOMS: atom_id res chain seq x y z
N MET A 1 15.79 -46.93 46.75
CA MET A 1 16.32 -45.56 46.90
C MET A 1 16.73 -45.10 45.51
N THR A 2 15.90 -44.31 44.84
CA THR A 2 16.25 -43.67 43.57
C THR A 2 16.22 -42.18 43.80
N GLU A 3 17.35 -41.55 43.48
CA GLU A 3 17.68 -40.15 43.71
C GLU A 3 16.62 -39.23 43.09
N ARG A 4 15.90 -38.50 43.93
CA ARG A 4 15.11 -37.34 43.49
C ARG A 4 16.09 -36.18 43.31
N GLY A 5 16.56 -35.99 42.09
CA GLY A 5 17.20 -34.74 41.70
C GLY A 5 16.28 -33.57 42.03
N SER A 6 16.86 -32.46 42.50
CA SER A 6 16.17 -31.21 42.83
C SER A 6 15.67 -30.49 41.57
N GLY A 7 14.91 -31.18 40.73
CA GLY A 7 14.26 -30.63 39.54
C GLY A 7 12.94 -29.95 39.88
N ILE A 8 12.54 -29.01 39.04
CA ILE A 8 11.21 -28.38 39.10
C ILE A 8 10.16 -29.49 38.98
N ASN A 9 9.20 -29.52 39.93
CA ASN A 9 8.19 -30.56 39.99
C ASN A 9 6.91 -30.16 39.24
N TYR A 10 6.56 -30.92 38.21
CA TYR A 10 5.31 -30.78 37.44
C TYR A 10 4.25 -31.84 37.81
N SER A 11 4.46 -32.62 38.87
CA SER A 11 3.57 -33.75 39.24
C SER A 11 2.13 -33.36 39.52
N THR A 12 1.87 -32.07 39.75
CA THR A 12 0.51 -31.53 39.85
C THR A 12 -0.33 -31.86 38.62
N TRP A 13 0.28 -31.95 37.43
CA TRP A 13 -0.42 -32.21 36.16
C TRP A 13 -0.38 -33.68 35.70
N ASP A 14 0.09 -34.62 36.54
CA ASP A 14 0.20 -36.04 36.17
C ASP A 14 -1.16 -36.74 36.00
N HIS A 15 -2.23 -36.16 36.54
CA HIS A 15 -3.56 -36.76 36.57
C HIS A 15 -4.59 -35.84 35.92
N ILE A 16 -4.51 -35.67 34.60
CA ILE A 16 -5.50 -34.94 33.80
C ILE A 16 -6.40 -35.94 33.06
N TYR A 17 -7.70 -35.73 33.15
CA TYR A 17 -8.73 -36.49 32.46
C TYR A 17 -9.43 -35.60 31.43
N VAL A 18 -9.26 -35.94 30.15
CA VAL A 18 -9.90 -35.29 29.01
C VAL A 18 -10.97 -36.23 28.44
N SER A 19 -12.24 -35.82 28.43
CA SER A 19 -13.34 -36.71 28.02
C SER A 19 -13.35 -37.02 26.53
N ASP A 20 -12.82 -36.11 25.72
CA ASP A 20 -12.71 -36.12 24.26
C ASP A 20 -11.27 -36.38 23.80
N ASP A 21 -10.50 -37.12 24.59
CA ASP A 21 -9.13 -37.50 24.26
C ASP A 21 -9.09 -38.42 23.02
N GLU A 22 -8.60 -37.88 21.91
CA GLU A 22 -8.50 -38.55 20.61
C GLU A 22 -7.36 -39.59 20.56
N ASP A 23 -6.41 -39.55 21.49
CA ASP A 23 -5.29 -40.50 21.53
C ASP A 23 -5.71 -41.85 22.14
N PHE A 24 -6.77 -41.88 22.95
CA PHE A 24 -7.32 -43.09 23.59
C PHE A 24 -8.58 -43.61 22.89
N ILE A 25 -8.46 -43.88 21.59
CA ILE A 25 -9.52 -44.45 20.75
C ILE A 25 -9.22 -45.90 20.34
N SER A 26 -10.27 -46.67 20.09
CA SER A 26 -10.16 -48.01 19.51
C SER A 26 -10.81 -48.00 18.14
N PRO A 27 -10.21 -48.63 17.11
CA PRO A 27 -10.80 -48.73 15.77
C PRO A 27 -12.20 -49.37 15.74
N TYR A 28 -12.58 -50.08 16.80
CA TYR A 28 -13.83 -50.82 16.90
C TYR A 28 -14.95 -50.07 17.64
N VAL A 29 -14.68 -48.87 18.15
CA VAL A 29 -15.64 -48.09 18.96
C VAL A 29 -15.92 -46.76 18.28
N ASP A 30 -17.19 -46.39 18.17
CA ASP A 30 -17.59 -45.06 17.68
C ASP A 30 -17.13 -43.96 18.65
N THR A 31 -16.21 -43.12 18.18
CA THR A 31 -15.55 -42.08 18.97
C THR A 31 -16.54 -41.02 19.45
N GLN A 32 -17.52 -40.62 18.62
CA GLN A 32 -18.50 -39.60 18.99
C GLN A 32 -19.38 -40.05 20.15
N SER A 33 -19.88 -41.28 20.09
CA SER A 33 -20.67 -41.87 21.18
C SER A 33 -19.82 -42.09 22.44
N LEU A 34 -18.57 -42.52 22.28
CA LEU A 34 -17.62 -42.73 23.38
C LEU A 34 -17.33 -41.44 24.14
N PHE A 35 -17.04 -40.33 23.46
CA PHE A 35 -16.76 -39.04 24.11
C PHE A 35 -17.99 -38.53 24.88
N ARG A 36 -19.19 -38.65 24.31
CA ARG A 36 -20.43 -38.30 25.00
C ARG A 36 -20.67 -39.16 26.24
N MET A 37 -20.37 -40.45 26.16
CA MET A 37 -20.48 -41.37 27.30
C MET A 37 -19.46 -41.03 28.39
N ARG A 38 -18.19 -40.81 28.03
CA ARG A 38 -17.12 -40.40 28.95
C ARG A 38 -17.44 -39.07 29.64
N HIS A 39 -18.02 -38.11 28.91
CA HIS A 39 -18.47 -36.85 29.47
C HIS A 39 -19.63 -37.04 30.47
N ARG A 40 -20.63 -37.86 30.13
CA ARG A 40 -21.74 -38.19 31.05
C ARG A 40 -21.26 -38.88 32.31
N ALA A 41 -20.46 -39.94 32.19
CA ALA A 41 -19.90 -40.66 33.32
C ALA A 41 -19.04 -39.76 34.23
N ARG A 42 -18.38 -38.74 33.66
CA ARG A 42 -17.64 -37.74 34.44
C ARG A 42 -18.59 -36.83 35.22
N LEU A 43 -19.64 -36.31 34.59
CA LEU A 43 -20.63 -35.47 35.27
C LEU A 43 -21.35 -36.22 36.38
N GLU A 44 -21.73 -37.48 36.14
CA GLU A 44 -22.35 -38.36 37.14
C GLU A 44 -21.42 -38.57 38.33
N LYS A 45 -20.14 -38.95 38.10
CA LYS A 45 -19.15 -39.10 39.18
C LYS A 45 -18.93 -37.82 39.97
N MET A 46 -18.90 -36.67 39.30
CA MET A 46 -18.75 -35.38 39.99
C MET A 46 -19.97 -35.03 40.82
N ALA A 47 -21.18 -35.29 40.31
CA ALA A 47 -22.43 -35.07 41.03
C ALA A 47 -22.55 -35.97 42.27
N GLU A 48 -22.24 -37.27 42.13
CA GLU A 48 -22.20 -38.22 43.23
C GLU A 48 -21.17 -37.81 44.30
N PHE A 49 -19.99 -37.36 43.86
CA PHE A 49 -18.94 -36.90 44.76
C PHE A 49 -19.37 -35.65 45.55
N GLN A 50 -19.98 -34.67 44.88
CA GLN A 50 -20.51 -33.47 45.52
C GLN A 50 -21.63 -33.80 46.52
N GLN A 51 -22.58 -34.64 46.12
CA GLN A 51 -23.68 -35.06 46.99
C GLN A 51 -23.17 -35.77 48.25
N ARG A 52 -22.18 -36.67 48.11
CA ARG A 52 -21.56 -37.34 49.27
C ARG A 52 -20.89 -36.33 50.21
N GLY A 53 -20.28 -35.27 49.68
CA GLY A 53 -19.72 -34.18 50.48
C GLY A 53 -20.78 -33.44 51.29
N GLU A 54 -21.88 -33.04 50.63
CA GLU A 54 -23.00 -32.33 51.25
C GLU A 54 -23.71 -33.17 52.33
N ASP A 55 -23.92 -34.46 52.06
CA ASP A 55 -24.52 -35.40 53.01
C ASP A 55 -23.63 -35.57 54.25
N LEU A 56 -22.31 -35.68 54.07
CA LEU A 56 -21.34 -35.78 55.18
C LEU A 56 -21.34 -34.51 56.04
N GLU A 57 -21.36 -33.34 55.42
CA GLU A 57 -21.39 -32.05 56.14
C GLU A 57 -22.69 -31.88 56.92
N THR A 58 -23.83 -32.23 56.30
CA THR A 58 -25.15 -32.17 56.92
C THR A 58 -25.25 -33.13 58.12
N ASN A 59 -24.78 -34.37 57.95
CA ASN A 59 -24.77 -35.38 59.01
C ASN A 59 -23.83 -34.98 60.16
N PHE A 60 -22.64 -34.47 59.85
CA PHE A 60 -21.70 -33.99 60.86
C PHE A 60 -22.26 -32.80 61.66
N ALA A 61 -22.87 -31.83 60.97
CA ALA A 61 -23.52 -30.68 61.62
C ALA A 61 -24.71 -31.10 62.49
N HIS A 62 -25.47 -32.10 62.07
CA HIS A 62 -26.56 -32.69 62.87
C HIS A 62 -26.01 -33.38 64.13
N CYS A 63 -25.00 -34.24 64.01
CA CYS A 63 -24.37 -34.90 65.16
C CYS A 63 -23.75 -33.91 66.15
N LYS A 64 -23.12 -32.84 65.66
CA LYS A 64 -22.56 -31.78 66.51
C LYS A 64 -23.65 -31.05 67.32
N ARG A 65 -24.78 -30.69 66.69
CA ARG A 65 -25.92 -30.06 67.38
C ARG A 65 -26.50 -30.97 68.47
N LEU A 66 -26.78 -32.23 68.15
CA LEU A 66 -27.25 -33.22 69.12
C LEU A 66 -26.28 -33.38 70.29
N LEU A 67 -24.98 -33.42 70.01
CA LEU A 67 -23.96 -33.53 71.03
C LEU A 67 -23.94 -32.29 71.96
N GLU A 68 -24.09 -31.09 71.42
CA GLU A 68 -24.22 -29.85 72.21
C GLU A 68 -25.51 -29.84 73.06
N GLU A 69 -26.63 -30.30 72.50
CA GLU A 69 -27.91 -30.40 73.21
C GLU A 69 -27.86 -31.39 74.39
N VAL A 70 -27.33 -32.60 74.17
CA VAL A 70 -27.20 -33.62 75.20
C VAL A 70 -26.14 -33.22 76.24
N GLN A 71 -25.05 -32.57 75.85
CA GLN A 71 -24.10 -31.99 76.80
C GLN A 71 -24.72 -30.87 77.64
N GLY A 72 -25.55 -30.02 77.03
CA GLY A 72 -26.33 -29.01 77.75
C GLY A 72 -27.33 -29.63 78.73
N CYS A 73 -28.00 -30.71 78.34
CA CYS A 73 -28.89 -31.49 79.20
C CYS A 73 -28.12 -32.11 80.39
N LEU A 74 -26.95 -32.68 80.13
CA LEU A 74 -26.08 -33.26 81.15
C LEU A 74 -25.62 -32.21 82.17
N LYS A 75 -25.26 -31.00 81.74
CA LYS A 75 -24.93 -29.88 82.65
C LYS A 75 -26.10 -29.48 83.54
N ARG A 76 -27.30 -29.30 82.95
CA ARG A 76 -28.52 -28.98 83.71
C ARG A 76 -28.87 -30.04 84.74
N LEU A 77 -28.74 -31.33 84.40
CA LEU A 77 -28.98 -32.45 85.31
C LEU A 77 -27.89 -32.58 86.39
N GLN A 78 -26.65 -32.16 86.13
CA GLN A 78 -25.58 -32.09 87.12
C GLN A 78 -25.77 -30.94 88.12
N GLU A 79 -26.19 -29.77 87.64
CA GLU A 79 -26.50 -28.60 88.47
C GLU A 79 -27.71 -28.88 89.39
N GLY A 80 -28.78 -29.49 88.88
CA GLY A 80 -29.95 -29.89 89.68
C GLY A 80 -29.67 -30.97 90.74
N ARG A 81 -28.59 -31.75 90.58
CA ARG A 81 -28.14 -32.77 91.55
C ARG A 81 -27.48 -32.16 92.78
N GLU A 82 -26.90 -30.96 92.67
CA GLU A 82 -26.31 -30.24 93.81
C GLU A 82 -27.39 -29.57 94.68
N GLU A 83 -28.60 -29.36 94.13
CA GLU A 83 -29.70 -28.63 94.78
C GLU A 83 -30.78 -29.54 95.42
N ALA A 84 -30.89 -30.83 95.08
CA ALA A 84 -31.94 -31.74 95.57
C ALA A 84 -31.45 -33.15 95.95
N ALA A 85 -32.13 -33.78 96.93
CA ALA A 85 -31.87 -35.16 97.36
C ALA A 85 -32.20 -36.18 96.25
N VAL A 86 -31.36 -37.20 96.10
CA VAL A 86 -31.27 -38.11 94.95
C VAL A 86 -32.54 -38.95 94.74
N ASP A 87 -33.25 -38.75 93.64
CA ASP A 87 -34.23 -39.69 93.11
C ASP A 87 -33.53 -40.72 92.18
N GLU A 88 -33.87 -42.01 92.26
CA GLU A 88 -33.32 -43.07 91.39
C GLU A 88 -33.58 -42.79 89.89
N GLU A 89 -34.65 -42.06 89.57
CA GLU A 89 -35.00 -41.64 88.22
C GLU A 89 -34.00 -40.62 87.65
N GLN A 90 -33.55 -39.65 88.45
CA GLN A 90 -32.54 -38.66 88.02
C GLN A 90 -31.18 -39.32 87.79
N GLU A 91 -30.81 -40.32 88.58
CA GLU A 91 -29.58 -41.08 88.37
C GLU A 91 -29.65 -41.95 87.10
N ALA A 92 -30.81 -42.53 86.81
CA ALA A 92 -31.05 -43.27 85.57
C ALA A 92 -31.01 -42.38 84.32
N GLU A 93 -31.58 -41.17 84.37
CA GLU A 93 -31.52 -40.19 83.27
C GLU A 93 -30.10 -39.66 83.06
N LEU A 94 -29.36 -39.38 84.14
CA LEU A 94 -27.97 -38.95 84.06
C LEU A 94 -27.06 -40.04 83.46
N ARG A 95 -27.31 -41.32 83.78
CA ARG A 95 -26.63 -42.46 83.13
C ARG A 95 -26.98 -42.59 81.65
N LYS A 96 -28.24 -42.35 81.26
CA LYS A 96 -28.68 -42.34 79.84
C LYS A 96 -28.02 -41.21 79.06
N CYS A 97 -28.08 -39.96 79.55
CA CYS A 97 -27.42 -38.83 78.89
C CYS A 97 -25.90 -39.01 78.83
N GLN A 98 -25.26 -39.58 79.86
CA GLN A 98 -23.83 -39.91 79.80
C GLN A 98 -23.51 -40.99 78.76
N ALA A 99 -24.38 -41.99 78.59
CA ALA A 99 -24.23 -43.01 77.55
C ALA A 99 -24.41 -42.39 76.15
N GLU A 100 -25.40 -41.53 75.96
CA GLU A 100 -25.68 -40.81 74.71
C GLU A 100 -24.55 -39.85 74.32
N VAL A 101 -23.96 -39.12 75.28
CA VAL A 101 -22.76 -38.30 75.00
C VAL A 101 -21.60 -39.17 74.56
N LYS A 102 -21.42 -40.35 75.15
CA LYS A 102 -20.35 -41.28 74.77
C LYS A 102 -20.57 -41.87 73.37
N THR A 103 -21.82 -42.15 72.97
CA THR A 103 -22.12 -42.62 71.61
C THR A 103 -21.96 -41.49 70.60
N LEU A 104 -22.55 -40.33 70.83
CA LEU A 104 -22.44 -39.17 69.94
C LEU A 104 -20.98 -38.70 69.76
N LYS A 105 -20.15 -38.77 70.80
CA LYS A 105 -18.70 -38.49 70.68
C LYS A 105 -17.95 -39.53 69.84
N LYS A 106 -18.43 -40.78 69.77
CA LYS A 106 -17.85 -41.78 68.86
C LYS A 106 -18.29 -41.51 67.42
N ASP A 107 -19.54 -41.10 67.23
CA ASP A 107 -20.09 -40.76 65.93
C ASP A 107 -19.43 -39.49 65.37
N GLU A 108 -19.21 -38.45 66.18
CA GLU A 108 -18.45 -37.26 65.78
C GLU A 108 -17.04 -37.62 65.26
N LYS A 109 -16.33 -38.50 65.98
CA LYS A 109 -15.02 -38.99 65.56
C LYS A 109 -15.06 -39.88 64.32
N SER A 110 -16.16 -40.58 64.06
CA SER A 110 -16.30 -41.39 62.84
C SER A 110 -16.58 -40.48 61.63
N PHE A 111 -17.42 -39.47 61.78
CA PHE A 111 -17.64 -38.45 60.75
C PHE A 111 -16.39 -37.64 60.44
N GLU A 112 -15.60 -37.27 61.45
CA GLU A 112 -14.33 -36.57 61.24
C GLU A 112 -13.34 -37.40 60.40
N LYS A 113 -13.27 -38.72 60.63
CA LYS A 113 -12.48 -39.63 59.78
C LYS A 113 -13.02 -39.70 58.36
N LEU A 114 -14.34 -39.76 58.18
CA LEU A 114 -14.98 -39.80 56.86
C LEU A 114 -14.76 -38.49 56.08
N ILE A 115 -14.78 -37.33 56.74
CA ILE A 115 -14.45 -36.03 56.14
C ILE A 115 -12.98 -35.99 55.71
N GLU A 116 -12.07 -36.51 56.53
CA GLU A 116 -10.65 -36.55 56.17
C GLU A 116 -10.37 -37.53 55.02
N GLU A 117 -11.12 -38.63 54.92
CA GLU A 117 -11.11 -39.52 53.75
C GLU A 117 -11.65 -38.82 52.51
N TYR A 118 -12.76 -38.10 52.62
CA TYR A 118 -13.33 -37.29 51.53
C TYR A 118 -12.34 -36.25 51.01
N ARG A 119 -11.62 -35.53 51.89
CA ARG A 119 -10.55 -34.59 51.51
C ARG A 119 -9.37 -35.26 50.81
N ARG A 120 -9.03 -36.49 51.20
CA ARG A 120 -7.99 -37.27 50.51
C ARG A 120 -8.45 -37.73 49.13
N GLU A 121 -9.72 -38.09 49.00
CA GLU A 121 -10.34 -38.41 47.70
C GLU A 121 -10.36 -37.18 46.79
N GLU A 122 -10.73 -35.99 47.31
CA GLU A 122 -10.75 -34.71 46.58
C GLU A 122 -9.38 -34.39 45.96
N ARG A 123 -8.29 -34.57 46.71
CA ARG A 123 -6.92 -34.37 46.21
C ARG A 123 -6.51 -35.37 45.12
N LYS A 124 -7.18 -36.51 45.04
CA LYS A 124 -6.91 -37.55 44.03
C LYS A 124 -7.83 -37.43 42.81
N VAL A 125 -8.82 -36.53 42.85
CA VAL A 125 -9.72 -36.32 41.71
C VAL A 125 -8.89 -35.85 40.51
N PRO A 126 -9.02 -36.50 39.35
CA PRO A 126 -8.31 -36.07 38.15
C PRO A 126 -8.73 -34.66 37.73
N TRP A 127 -7.75 -33.88 37.32
CA TRP A 127 -7.95 -32.56 36.72
C TRP A 127 -8.77 -32.68 35.43
N ASN A 128 -9.75 -31.81 35.28
CA ASN A 128 -10.61 -31.70 34.12
C ASN A 128 -10.95 -30.22 33.87
N VAL A 129 -11.66 -29.90 32.78
CA VAL A 129 -11.99 -28.52 32.40
C VAL A 129 -12.66 -27.70 33.53
N ASP A 130 -13.45 -28.35 34.39
CA ASP A 130 -14.20 -27.69 35.48
C ASP A 130 -13.36 -27.49 36.75
N THR A 131 -12.28 -28.25 36.92
CA THR A 131 -11.40 -28.21 38.11
C THR A 131 -10.11 -27.46 37.85
N ILE A 132 -9.60 -27.47 36.61
CA ILE A 132 -8.34 -26.82 36.22
C ILE A 132 -8.45 -25.29 36.28
N SER A 133 -9.56 -24.73 35.79
CA SER A 133 -9.73 -23.27 35.70
C SER A 133 -11.19 -22.85 35.70
N LYS A 134 -11.42 -21.56 35.94
CA LYS A 134 -12.73 -20.90 35.80
C LYS A 134 -12.64 -19.83 34.73
N GLU A 135 -13.76 -19.49 34.11
CA GLU A 135 -13.82 -18.42 33.13
C GLU A 135 -13.42 -17.08 33.78
N GLY A 136 -12.20 -16.61 33.50
CA GLY A 136 -11.67 -15.37 34.07
C GLY A 136 -12.07 -14.12 33.29
N PHE A 137 -12.09 -14.22 31.96
CA PHE A 137 -12.45 -13.12 31.07
C PHE A 137 -12.95 -13.67 29.73
N SER A 138 -14.07 -13.15 29.25
CA SER A 138 -14.66 -13.52 27.97
C SER A 138 -15.19 -12.29 27.27
N LYS A 139 -14.63 -11.99 26.10
CA LYS A 139 -14.99 -10.83 25.28
C LYS A 139 -15.01 -11.22 23.82
N SER A 140 -16.20 -11.19 23.24
CA SER A 140 -16.37 -11.30 21.79
C SER A 140 -16.37 -9.91 21.16
N LEU A 141 -15.73 -9.80 19.99
CA LEU A 141 -15.73 -8.60 19.16
C LEU A 141 -16.14 -9.01 17.75
N LEU A 142 -17.31 -8.55 17.31
CA LEU A 142 -17.77 -8.73 15.94
C LEU A 142 -17.38 -7.51 15.12
N ASN A 143 -16.60 -7.71 14.06
CA ASN A 143 -16.16 -6.64 13.17
C ASN A 143 -17.27 -6.26 12.17
N ILE A 144 -18.39 -5.78 12.68
CA ILE A 144 -19.49 -5.24 11.86
C ILE A 144 -19.09 -3.82 11.48
N LYS A 145 -18.56 -3.66 10.27
CA LYS A 145 -18.21 -2.32 9.75
C LYS A 145 -19.49 -1.54 9.45
N PRO A 146 -19.54 -0.23 9.77
CA PRO A 146 -20.63 0.62 9.32
C PRO A 146 -20.63 0.66 7.79
N VAL A 147 -21.81 0.63 7.18
CA VAL A 147 -21.97 0.79 5.72
C VAL A 147 -21.31 2.11 5.33
N SER A 148 -20.27 2.04 4.50
CA SER A 148 -19.55 3.21 4.04
C SER A 148 -20.51 4.12 3.27
N LYS A 149 -20.71 5.34 3.76
CA LYS A 149 -21.38 6.40 3.01
C LYS A 149 -20.53 6.71 1.78
N GLU A 150 -21.18 6.94 0.65
CA GLU A 150 -20.53 7.32 -0.61
C GLU A 150 -19.62 8.54 -0.37
N GLU A 151 -18.32 8.37 -0.58
CA GLU A 151 -17.34 9.42 -0.39
C GLU A 151 -17.49 10.49 -1.49
N THR A 152 -17.47 11.77 -1.11
CA THR A 152 -17.53 12.92 -2.02
C THR A 152 -16.35 12.93 -2.99
N GLU A 153 -16.57 13.36 -4.23
CA GLU A 153 -15.57 13.32 -5.33
C GLU A 153 -14.25 14.03 -4.99
N VAL A 154 -14.30 15.11 -4.21
CA VAL A 154 -13.13 15.87 -3.77
C VAL A 154 -12.20 15.01 -2.90
N VAL A 155 -12.77 14.21 -2.00
CA VAL A 155 -12.01 13.32 -1.11
C VAL A 155 -11.35 12.19 -1.91
N LYS A 156 -12.01 11.71 -2.97
CA LYS A 156 -11.44 10.70 -3.88
C LYS A 156 -10.21 11.22 -4.62
N VAL A 157 -10.23 12.49 -5.06
CA VAL A 157 -9.09 13.09 -5.78
C VAL A 157 -7.88 13.29 -4.86
N GLU A 158 -8.08 13.74 -3.62
CA GLU A 158 -6.98 13.89 -2.65
C GLU A 158 -6.40 12.54 -2.21
N LYS A 159 -7.28 11.56 -1.98
CA LYS A 159 -6.87 10.17 -1.74
C LYS A 159 -6.09 9.62 -2.93
N HIS A 160 -6.51 9.89 -4.15
CA HIS A 160 -5.80 9.46 -5.36
C HIS A 160 -4.38 10.03 -5.39
N LYS A 161 -4.20 11.34 -5.23
CA LYS A 161 -2.86 11.95 -5.24
C LYS A 161 -1.93 11.32 -4.19
N THR A 162 -2.37 11.29 -2.93
CA THR A 162 -1.57 10.74 -1.83
C THR A 162 -1.29 9.25 -1.97
N PHE A 163 -2.24 8.48 -2.52
CA PHE A 163 -2.08 7.05 -2.78
C PHE A 163 -1.06 6.80 -3.89
N VAL A 164 -1.16 7.52 -4.99
CA VAL A 164 -0.25 7.39 -6.13
C VAL A 164 1.17 7.74 -5.73
N ASP A 165 1.37 8.83 -5.00
CA ASP A 165 2.69 9.24 -4.52
C ASP A 165 3.32 8.19 -3.59
N LYS A 166 2.49 7.55 -2.74
CA LYS A 166 2.98 6.55 -1.78
C LYS A 166 3.31 5.21 -2.42
N TYR A 167 2.51 4.76 -3.37
CA TYR A 167 2.61 3.42 -3.96
C TYR A 167 3.05 3.43 -5.42
N GLU A 168 3.63 4.53 -5.90
CA GLU A 168 4.05 4.70 -7.30
C GLU A 168 4.91 3.54 -7.80
N LYS A 169 5.89 3.14 -6.99
CA LYS A 169 6.82 2.04 -7.31
C LYS A 169 6.10 0.70 -7.44
N ASP A 170 5.15 0.45 -6.56
CA ASP A 170 4.41 -0.80 -6.53
C ASP A 170 3.41 -0.88 -7.69
N ILE A 171 2.77 0.24 -8.04
CA ILE A 171 1.90 0.36 -9.22
C ILE A 171 2.71 0.11 -10.50
N LYS A 172 3.89 0.74 -10.63
CA LYS A 172 4.79 0.53 -11.77
C LYS A 172 5.27 -0.92 -11.85
N HIS A 173 5.61 -1.54 -10.72
CA HIS A 173 6.02 -2.93 -10.69
C HIS A 173 4.90 -3.86 -11.16
N PHE A 174 3.67 -3.65 -10.66
CA PHE A 174 2.50 -4.39 -11.13
C PHE A 174 2.27 -4.22 -12.63
N GLY A 175 2.41 -3.00 -13.17
CA GLY A 175 2.25 -2.70 -14.59
C GLY A 175 3.21 -3.45 -15.52
N ILE A 176 4.38 -3.88 -15.03
CA ILE A 176 5.38 -4.61 -15.82
C ILE A 176 5.17 -6.14 -15.69
N LEU A 177 4.27 -6.61 -14.83
CA LEU A 177 3.97 -8.05 -14.78
C LEU A 177 3.19 -8.48 -16.03
N GLN A 178 3.26 -9.78 -16.35
CA GLN A 178 2.51 -10.36 -17.48
C GLN A 178 1.89 -11.71 -17.11
N ARG A 179 2.64 -12.54 -16.40
CA ARG A 179 2.19 -13.87 -16.00
C ARG A 179 1.08 -13.77 -14.94
N TRP A 180 -0.02 -14.46 -15.19
CA TRP A 180 -1.19 -14.50 -14.29
C TRP A 180 -0.86 -14.90 -12.85
N HIS A 181 0.07 -15.85 -12.67
CA HIS A 181 0.49 -16.29 -11.34
C HIS A 181 1.25 -15.20 -10.58
N ASP A 182 2.12 -14.47 -11.28
CA ASP A 182 2.96 -13.43 -10.68
C ASP A 182 2.11 -12.20 -10.34
N SER A 183 1.21 -11.79 -11.23
CA SER A 183 0.23 -10.73 -10.94
C SER A 183 -0.67 -11.08 -9.75
N GLN A 184 -1.17 -12.32 -9.67
CA GLN A 184 -2.01 -12.77 -8.56
C GLN A 184 -1.26 -12.81 -7.22
N LYS A 185 0.01 -13.26 -7.23
CA LYS A 185 0.86 -13.28 -6.04
C LYS A 185 1.17 -11.87 -5.59
N TYR A 186 1.56 -10.99 -6.50
CA TYR A 186 1.91 -9.61 -6.19
C TYR A 186 0.73 -8.82 -5.60
N LEU A 187 -0.49 -9.01 -6.11
CA LEU A 187 -1.70 -8.43 -5.51
C LEU A 187 -2.10 -9.09 -4.18
N SER A 188 -1.68 -10.33 -3.93
CA SER A 188 -1.86 -10.98 -2.62
C SER A 188 -0.93 -10.40 -1.57
N ASP A 189 0.32 -10.12 -1.96
CA ASP A 189 1.31 -9.48 -1.10
C ASP A 189 0.97 -7.99 -0.88
N ASN A 190 0.35 -7.35 -1.88
CA ASN A 190 -0.06 -5.94 -1.85
C ASN A 190 -1.57 -5.75 -2.12
N PRO A 191 -2.48 -6.14 -1.20
CA PRO A 191 -3.93 -6.03 -1.42
C PRO A 191 -4.44 -4.59 -1.58
N HIS A 192 -3.70 -3.61 -1.06
CA HIS A 192 -4.07 -2.20 -1.13
C HIS A 192 -4.03 -1.64 -2.56
N LEU A 193 -3.26 -2.26 -3.46
CA LEU A 193 -3.18 -1.90 -4.89
C LEU A 193 -4.46 -2.23 -5.66
N VAL A 194 -5.30 -3.12 -5.14
CA VAL A 194 -6.57 -3.48 -5.78
C VAL A 194 -7.61 -2.40 -5.50
N CYS A 195 -7.57 -1.32 -6.29
CA CYS A 195 -8.47 -0.18 -6.18
C CYS A 195 -8.59 0.58 -7.52
N GLU A 196 -9.58 1.49 -7.63
CA GLU A 196 -9.82 2.28 -8.84
C GLU A 196 -8.67 3.24 -9.14
N GLU A 197 -8.00 3.75 -8.10
CA GLU A 197 -6.87 4.65 -8.22
C GLU A 197 -5.72 4.00 -8.99
N THR A 198 -5.38 2.74 -8.69
CA THR A 198 -4.33 2.00 -9.40
C THR A 198 -4.65 1.84 -10.88
N ALA A 199 -5.90 1.52 -11.24
CA ALA A 199 -6.31 1.42 -12.64
C ALA A 199 -6.12 2.74 -13.38
N ASN A 200 -6.56 3.86 -12.79
CA ASN A 200 -6.40 5.20 -13.36
C ASN A 200 -4.93 5.59 -13.54
N SER A 201 -4.08 5.27 -12.54
CA SER A 201 -2.65 5.53 -12.63
C SER A 201 -1.96 4.72 -13.71
N LEU A 202 -2.32 3.44 -13.88
CA LEU A 202 -1.79 2.61 -14.96
C LEU A 202 -2.14 3.17 -16.33
N ILE A 203 -3.38 3.65 -16.53
CA ILE A 203 -3.79 4.31 -17.77
C ILE A 203 -2.99 5.59 -18.00
N ALA A 204 -2.77 6.41 -16.97
CA ALA A 204 -1.94 7.61 -17.07
C ALA A 204 -0.48 7.28 -17.44
N ILE A 205 0.07 6.20 -16.87
CA ILE A 205 1.41 5.69 -17.22
C ILE A 205 1.45 5.21 -18.69
N CYS A 206 0.39 4.55 -19.18
CA CYS A 206 0.31 4.14 -20.59
C CYS A 206 0.39 5.35 -21.54
N ILE A 207 -0.34 6.43 -21.24
CA ILE A 207 -0.32 7.66 -22.05
C ILE A 207 1.08 8.29 -22.04
N ASN A 208 1.75 8.33 -20.89
CA ASN A 208 3.11 8.87 -20.80
C ASN A 208 4.10 8.03 -21.61
N PHE A 209 3.99 6.70 -21.59
CA PHE A 209 4.85 5.85 -22.42
C PHE A 209 4.60 5.99 -23.92
N GLU A 210 3.36 6.27 -24.32
CA GLU A 210 3.04 6.54 -25.71
C GLU A 210 3.63 7.88 -26.19
N ILE A 211 3.62 8.92 -25.34
CA ILE A 211 4.28 10.20 -25.62
C ILE A 211 5.81 10.04 -25.69
N ASP A 212 6.38 9.16 -24.85
CA ASP A 212 7.81 8.82 -24.85
C ASP A 212 8.23 7.91 -26.03
N GLU A 213 7.33 7.55 -26.94
CA GLU A 213 7.54 6.60 -28.07
C GLU A 213 7.94 5.17 -27.62
N LYS A 214 7.59 4.78 -26.38
CA LYS A 214 7.87 3.44 -25.80
C LYS A 214 6.69 2.49 -25.95
N HIS A 215 6.28 2.23 -27.20
CA HIS A 215 5.07 1.46 -27.52
C HIS A 215 5.04 0.05 -26.91
N ALA A 216 6.17 -0.68 -26.93
CA ALA A 216 6.22 -2.04 -26.38
C ALA A 216 5.94 -2.09 -24.87
N LEU A 217 6.40 -1.08 -24.12
CA LEU A 217 6.15 -1.00 -22.68
C LEU A 217 4.72 -0.53 -22.38
N MET A 218 4.18 0.36 -23.23
CA MET A 218 2.77 0.79 -23.16
C MET A 218 1.83 -0.41 -23.29
N GLU A 219 2.05 -1.31 -24.25
CA GLU A 219 1.19 -2.50 -24.43
C GLU A 219 1.20 -3.42 -23.20
N GLN A 220 2.36 -3.60 -22.58
CA GLN A 220 2.52 -4.43 -21.38
C GLN A 220 1.78 -3.83 -20.18
N VAL A 221 1.90 -2.51 -19.98
CA VAL A 221 1.18 -1.81 -18.90
C VAL A 221 -0.32 -1.76 -19.19
N ALA A 222 -0.73 -1.61 -20.45
CA ALA A 222 -2.13 -1.63 -20.87
C ALA A 222 -2.79 -2.97 -20.55
N HIS A 223 -2.08 -4.09 -20.76
CA HIS A 223 -2.55 -5.41 -20.33
C HIS A 223 -2.88 -5.43 -18.84
N GLN A 224 -1.96 -4.99 -17.98
CA GLN A 224 -2.20 -4.97 -16.53
C GLN A 224 -3.27 -3.94 -16.10
N ALA A 225 -3.43 -2.84 -16.83
CA ALA A 225 -4.51 -1.89 -16.60
C ALA A 225 -5.88 -2.54 -16.82
N ILE A 226 -6.05 -3.32 -17.90
CA ILE A 226 -7.28 -4.09 -18.15
C ILE A 226 -7.49 -5.19 -17.11
N VAL A 227 -6.42 -5.87 -16.67
CA VAL A 227 -6.51 -6.84 -15.56
C VAL A 227 -7.12 -6.19 -14.32
N MET A 228 -6.64 -5.01 -13.93
CA MET A 228 -7.19 -4.28 -12.79
C MET A 228 -8.64 -3.84 -13.04
N GLN A 229 -8.96 -3.35 -14.24
CA GLN A 229 -10.31 -2.94 -14.62
C GLN A 229 -11.31 -4.10 -14.50
N PHE A 230 -10.97 -5.27 -15.03
CA PHE A 230 -11.83 -6.47 -14.97
C PHE A 230 -12.03 -6.97 -13.53
N ILE A 231 -11.01 -6.84 -12.67
CA ILE A 231 -11.14 -7.14 -11.24
C ILE A 231 -12.16 -6.20 -10.59
N LEU A 232 -12.11 -4.91 -10.89
CA LEU A 232 -13.05 -3.90 -10.38
C LEU A 232 -14.46 -4.11 -10.92
N ASP A 233 -14.61 -4.47 -12.19
CA ASP A 233 -15.91 -4.75 -12.80
C ASP A 233 -16.54 -6.03 -12.23
N LEU A 234 -15.73 -7.07 -11.97
CA LEU A 234 -16.18 -8.27 -11.26
C LEU A 234 -16.66 -7.92 -9.84
N ALA A 235 -15.95 -7.05 -9.14
CA ALA A 235 -16.30 -6.60 -7.79
C ALA A 235 -17.63 -5.84 -7.78
N LYS A 236 -17.82 -4.92 -8.73
CA LYS A 236 -19.07 -4.17 -8.93
C LYS A 236 -20.25 -5.09 -9.21
N ASN A 237 -20.06 -6.07 -10.09
CA ASN A 237 -21.09 -7.05 -10.43
C ASN A 237 -21.49 -7.94 -9.22
N LEU A 238 -20.52 -8.33 -8.40
CA LEU A 238 -20.75 -9.15 -7.21
C LEU A 238 -21.16 -8.33 -5.97
N LYS A 239 -21.06 -7.00 -6.02
CA LYS A 239 -21.25 -6.09 -4.88
C LYS A 239 -20.35 -6.44 -3.68
N VAL A 240 -19.12 -6.86 -3.97
CA VAL A 240 -18.09 -7.20 -2.97
C VAL A 240 -16.91 -6.24 -3.13
N ASP A 241 -16.16 -6.00 -2.06
CA ASP A 241 -14.91 -5.26 -2.14
C ASP A 241 -13.94 -5.96 -3.12
N PRO A 242 -13.32 -5.24 -4.08
CA PRO A 242 -12.44 -5.84 -5.08
C PRO A 242 -11.26 -6.61 -4.47
N ARG A 243 -10.81 -6.23 -3.27
CA ARG A 243 -9.76 -6.92 -2.51
C ARG A 243 -10.17 -8.32 -2.06
N GLY A 244 -11.46 -8.59 -1.95
CA GLY A 244 -12.02 -9.90 -1.62
C GLY A 244 -12.19 -10.83 -2.82
N CYS A 245 -12.34 -10.28 -4.04
CA CYS A 245 -12.72 -11.07 -5.21
C CYS A 245 -11.65 -11.16 -6.32
N PHE A 246 -10.55 -10.40 -6.25
CA PHE A 246 -9.53 -10.41 -7.33
C PHE A 246 -8.98 -11.81 -7.65
N ARG A 247 -8.85 -12.72 -6.65
CA ARG A 247 -8.41 -14.10 -6.88
C ARG A 247 -9.37 -14.88 -7.78
N GLN A 248 -10.67 -14.61 -7.67
CA GLN A 248 -11.68 -15.28 -8.51
C GLN A 248 -11.55 -14.88 -9.98
N PHE A 249 -11.16 -13.63 -10.26
CA PHE A 249 -10.82 -13.20 -11.62
C PHE A 249 -9.68 -14.06 -12.19
N PHE A 250 -8.58 -14.23 -11.46
CA PHE A 250 -7.45 -15.04 -11.93
C PHE A 250 -7.79 -16.52 -12.08
N THR A 251 -8.69 -17.08 -11.26
CA THR A 251 -9.20 -18.44 -11.48
C THR A 251 -10.02 -18.51 -12.76
N ARG A 252 -10.94 -17.55 -12.97
CA ARG A 252 -11.81 -17.52 -14.15
C ARG A 252 -11.02 -17.34 -15.44
N ILE A 253 -10.07 -16.41 -15.51
CA ILE A 253 -9.29 -16.17 -16.74
C ILE A 253 -8.42 -17.39 -17.12
N LYS A 254 -7.94 -18.16 -16.14
CA LYS A 254 -7.16 -19.39 -16.35
C LYS A 254 -8.01 -20.53 -16.89
N THR A 255 -9.27 -20.62 -16.46
CA THR A 255 -10.22 -21.68 -16.88
C THR A 255 -11.24 -21.19 -17.91
N ALA A 256 -11.07 -19.97 -18.42
CA ALA A 256 -12.06 -19.31 -19.27
C ALA A 256 -12.15 -19.97 -20.64
N GLU A 257 -13.37 -20.03 -21.16
CA GLU A 257 -13.63 -20.40 -22.55
C GLU A 257 -13.12 -19.31 -23.50
N LYS A 258 -12.76 -19.71 -24.72
CA LYS A 258 -12.22 -18.83 -25.76
C LYS A 258 -13.00 -17.51 -25.97
N PRO A 259 -14.35 -17.47 -25.94
CA PRO A 259 -15.10 -16.22 -26.09
C PRO A 259 -14.83 -15.17 -25.01
N TYR A 260 -14.48 -15.60 -23.80
CA TYR A 260 -14.14 -14.70 -22.69
C TYR A 260 -12.73 -14.13 -22.83
N GLN A 261 -11.78 -14.92 -23.32
CA GLN A 261 -10.44 -14.45 -23.68
C GLN A 261 -10.51 -13.46 -24.85
N ASP A 262 -11.28 -13.79 -25.89
CA ASP A 262 -11.47 -12.90 -27.04
C ASP A 262 -12.13 -11.56 -26.61
N ALA A 263 -13.01 -11.59 -25.60
CA ALA A 263 -13.59 -10.37 -25.05
C ALA A 263 -12.57 -9.52 -24.29
N PHE A 264 -11.69 -10.16 -23.52
CA PHE A 264 -10.58 -9.50 -22.83
C PHE A 264 -9.61 -8.84 -23.84
N ASP A 265 -9.24 -9.58 -24.89
CA ASP A 265 -8.33 -9.07 -25.92
C ASP A 265 -8.95 -7.90 -26.70
N ARG A 266 -10.25 -7.93 -26.98
CA ARG A 266 -10.96 -6.79 -27.59
C ARG A 266 -10.91 -5.53 -26.71
N GLU A 267 -11.16 -5.67 -25.40
CA GLU A 267 -11.08 -4.54 -24.47
C GLU A 267 -9.67 -3.98 -24.34
N LEU A 268 -8.66 -4.85 -24.45
CA LEU A 268 -7.26 -4.45 -24.48
C LEU A 268 -6.91 -3.62 -25.72
N GLU A 269 -7.32 -4.05 -26.91
CA GLU A 269 -7.11 -3.29 -28.14
C GLU A 269 -7.85 -1.95 -28.10
N LEU A 270 -9.10 -1.91 -27.62
CA LEU A 270 -9.84 -0.67 -27.42
C LEU A 270 -9.16 0.28 -26.42
N LEU A 271 -8.51 -0.25 -25.38
CA LEU A 271 -7.71 0.59 -24.47
C LEU A 271 -6.49 1.17 -25.17
N LYS A 272 -5.74 0.35 -25.94
CA LYS A 272 -4.57 0.83 -26.70
C LYS A 272 -4.97 1.96 -27.65
N GLU A 273 -6.05 1.79 -28.42
CA GLU A 273 -6.57 2.83 -29.31
C GLU A 273 -6.92 4.13 -28.58
N ARG A 274 -7.57 4.03 -27.41
CA ARG A 274 -7.89 5.19 -26.56
C ARG A 274 -6.63 5.88 -26.04
N VAL A 275 -5.62 5.12 -25.63
CA VAL A 275 -4.34 5.65 -25.15
C VAL A 275 -3.60 6.38 -26.26
N CYS A 276 -3.50 5.78 -27.46
CA CYS A 276 -2.89 6.41 -28.63
C CYS A 276 -3.61 7.71 -29.02
N SER A 277 -4.95 7.69 -29.04
CA SER A 277 -5.74 8.89 -29.32
C SER A 277 -5.50 9.99 -28.29
N CYS A 278 -5.44 9.63 -26.99
CA CYS A 278 -5.18 10.58 -25.91
C CYS A 278 -3.76 11.17 -25.99
N ALA A 279 -2.75 10.35 -26.27
CA ALA A 279 -1.37 10.80 -26.46
C ALA A 279 -1.26 11.76 -27.63
N ARG A 280 -1.87 11.43 -28.78
CA ARG A 280 -1.93 12.30 -29.95
C ARG A 280 -2.57 13.65 -29.63
N MET A 281 -3.71 13.67 -28.92
CA MET A 281 -4.36 14.92 -28.51
C MET A 281 -3.47 15.76 -27.58
N ARG A 282 -2.73 15.13 -26.65
CA ARG A 282 -1.79 15.84 -25.76
C ARG A 282 -0.62 16.43 -26.53
N MET A 283 -0.05 15.68 -27.48
CA MET A 283 1.03 16.15 -28.35
C MET A 283 0.56 17.30 -29.25
N GLU A 284 -0.63 17.20 -29.84
CA GLU A 284 -1.23 18.26 -30.66
C GLU A 284 -1.48 19.53 -29.84
N SER A 285 -1.93 19.43 -28.59
CA SER A 285 -2.11 20.58 -27.69
C SER A 285 -0.77 21.26 -27.37
N ALA A 286 0.23 20.47 -26.96
CA ALA A 286 1.55 20.99 -26.65
C ALA A 286 2.22 21.64 -27.88
N MET A 287 2.03 21.07 -29.08
CA MET A 287 2.54 21.64 -30.32
C MET A 287 1.86 22.97 -30.66
N LYS A 288 0.55 23.08 -30.47
CA LYS A 288 -0.20 24.34 -30.65
C LYS A 288 0.26 25.42 -29.66
N GLU A 289 0.48 25.07 -28.40
CA GLU A 289 1.00 26.01 -27.40
C GLU A 289 2.38 26.54 -27.78
N ILE A 290 3.28 25.66 -28.26
CA ILE A 290 4.59 26.06 -28.77
C ILE A 290 4.45 26.95 -30.01
N GLU A 291 3.58 26.59 -30.96
CA GLU A 291 3.30 27.40 -32.15
C GLU A 291 2.76 28.79 -31.78
N GLU A 292 1.86 28.89 -30.80
CA GLU A 292 1.32 30.14 -30.28
C GLU A 292 2.39 30.98 -29.58
N GLU A 293 3.26 30.38 -28.76
CA GLU A 293 4.40 31.05 -28.16
C GLU A 293 5.39 31.57 -29.21
N GLU A 294 5.67 30.78 -30.25
CA GLU A 294 6.50 31.24 -31.35
C GLU A 294 5.80 32.33 -32.17
N LYS A 295 4.47 32.25 -32.38
CA LYS A 295 3.69 33.32 -33.02
C LYS A 295 3.80 34.60 -32.21
N GLN A 296 3.63 34.53 -30.89
CA GLN A 296 3.81 35.65 -29.96
C GLN A 296 5.21 36.27 -30.08
N LYS A 297 6.27 35.46 -30.11
CA LYS A 297 7.65 35.94 -30.31
C LYS A 297 7.90 36.55 -31.70
N ARG A 298 7.10 36.20 -32.70
CA ARG A 298 7.17 36.73 -34.08
C ARG A 298 6.32 37.99 -34.30
N LEU A 299 5.48 38.39 -33.34
CA LEU A 299 4.65 39.58 -33.49
C LEU A 299 5.51 40.84 -33.57
N GLY A 300 5.28 41.65 -34.60
CA GLY A 300 5.92 42.96 -34.71
C GLY A 300 5.34 43.97 -33.70
N PRO A 301 5.89 45.20 -33.63
CA PRO A 301 5.45 46.25 -32.70
C PRO A 301 3.97 46.67 -32.82
N GLY A 302 3.24 46.16 -33.82
CA GLY A 302 1.79 46.35 -33.99
C GLY A 302 0.94 45.11 -33.66
N GLY A 303 1.49 44.06 -33.07
CA GLY A 303 0.74 42.86 -32.67
C GLY A 303 0.24 41.98 -33.83
N LEU A 304 0.72 42.21 -35.06
CA LEU A 304 0.40 41.41 -36.24
C LEU A 304 1.55 40.44 -36.56
N ASP A 305 1.23 39.19 -36.90
CA ASP A 305 2.21 38.22 -37.39
C ASP A 305 2.57 38.57 -38.85
N PRO A 306 3.85 38.86 -39.15
CA PRO A 306 4.30 39.12 -40.51
C PRO A 306 3.90 38.03 -41.51
N VAL A 307 3.88 36.75 -41.10
CA VAL A 307 3.57 35.62 -41.99
C VAL A 307 2.09 35.61 -42.39
N GLU A 308 1.18 35.91 -41.46
CA GLU A 308 -0.26 35.98 -41.73
C GLU A 308 -0.62 37.22 -42.56
N VAL A 309 0.08 38.33 -42.34
CA VAL A 309 -0.02 39.53 -43.19
C VAL A 309 0.46 39.22 -44.61
N TYR A 310 1.59 38.53 -44.77
CA TYR A 310 2.06 38.14 -46.10
C TYR A 310 1.08 37.22 -46.83
N ALA A 311 0.47 36.25 -46.15
CA ALA A 311 -0.48 35.32 -46.76
C ALA A 311 -1.83 35.95 -47.14
N SER A 312 -2.27 36.99 -46.41
CA SER A 312 -3.54 37.69 -46.63
C SER A 312 -3.46 38.80 -47.69
N LEU A 313 -2.27 39.19 -48.12
CA LEU A 313 -2.10 40.18 -49.19
C LEU A 313 -2.63 39.65 -50.54
N PRO A 314 -3.28 40.48 -51.37
CA PRO A 314 -3.68 40.11 -52.74
C PRO A 314 -2.47 39.86 -53.65
N LYS A 315 -2.55 38.90 -54.58
CA LYS A 315 -1.47 38.48 -55.51
C LYS A 315 -0.78 39.63 -56.27
N VAL A 316 -1.50 40.72 -56.53
CA VAL A 316 -1.01 41.93 -57.23
C VAL A 316 -0.02 42.76 -56.40
N ASN A 317 -0.10 42.69 -55.07
CA ASN A 317 0.78 43.45 -54.17
C ASN A 317 2.10 42.73 -53.87
N TYR A 318 2.16 41.39 -53.99
CA TYR A 318 3.42 40.65 -53.82
C TYR A 318 4.47 41.06 -54.86
N THR A 319 4.04 41.34 -56.09
CA THR A 319 4.95 41.81 -57.14
C THR A 319 5.46 43.22 -56.86
N TYR A 320 4.66 44.11 -56.26
CA TYR A 320 5.09 45.47 -55.96
C TYR A 320 6.06 45.53 -54.77
N VAL A 321 5.76 44.81 -53.68
CA VAL A 321 6.63 44.74 -52.49
C VAL A 321 7.94 44.03 -52.84
N ARG A 322 7.87 42.88 -53.53
CA ARG A 322 9.07 42.17 -54.01
C ARG A 322 9.88 43.02 -54.99
N ASN A 323 9.25 43.78 -55.89
CA ASN A 323 9.96 44.69 -56.79
C ASN A 323 10.59 45.89 -56.05
N LYS A 324 9.98 46.38 -54.98
CA LYS A 324 10.55 47.45 -54.13
C LYS A 324 11.72 46.92 -53.30
N GLU A 325 11.62 45.73 -52.73
CA GLU A 325 12.73 45.03 -52.07
C GLU A 325 13.87 44.72 -53.04
N MET A 326 13.55 44.30 -54.28
CA MET A 326 14.56 44.08 -55.32
C MET A 326 15.19 45.39 -55.82
N SER A 327 14.44 46.49 -55.84
CA SER A 327 14.95 47.82 -56.13
C SER A 327 15.87 48.33 -55.01
N ILE A 328 15.51 48.12 -53.75
CA ILE A 328 16.34 48.48 -52.58
C ILE A 328 17.58 47.58 -52.51
N PHE A 329 17.45 46.28 -52.78
CA PHE A 329 18.58 45.35 -52.86
C PHE A 329 19.52 45.70 -54.02
N ASN A 330 18.98 46.06 -55.18
CA ASN A 330 19.78 46.55 -56.31
C ASN A 330 20.42 47.90 -55.99
N TYR A 331 19.73 48.83 -55.30
CA TYR A 331 20.30 50.11 -54.86
C TYR A 331 21.42 49.94 -53.83
N LEU A 332 21.28 49.00 -52.89
CA LEU A 332 22.33 48.62 -51.95
C LEU A 332 23.51 47.93 -52.66
N ASN A 333 23.26 47.04 -53.62
CA ASN A 333 24.33 46.42 -54.42
C ASN A 333 25.05 47.42 -55.34
N SER A 334 24.34 48.37 -55.95
CA SER A 334 24.93 49.47 -56.72
C SER A 334 25.81 50.38 -55.85
N ASN A 335 25.43 50.56 -54.59
CA ASN A 335 26.22 51.32 -53.61
C ASN A 335 27.34 50.50 -52.94
N VAL A 336 27.28 49.16 -53.00
CA VAL A 336 28.44 48.31 -52.66
C VAL A 336 29.46 48.32 -53.80
N GLN A 337 29.03 48.45 -55.06
CA GLN A 337 29.91 48.68 -56.21
C GLN A 337 30.56 50.07 -56.24
N SER A 338 30.06 51.06 -55.50
CA SER A 338 30.72 52.36 -55.35
C SER A 338 31.67 52.45 -54.13
N VAL A 339 31.74 51.40 -53.31
CA VAL A 339 32.69 51.29 -52.18
C VAL A 339 33.96 50.50 -52.58
N SER A 340 34.00 49.88 -53.76
CA SER A 340 35.24 49.28 -54.30
C SER A 340 36.24 50.29 -54.89
N ASP A 341 35.88 51.57 -55.02
CA ASP A 341 36.74 52.60 -55.66
C ASP A 341 37.23 53.73 -54.73
N PHE A 342 37.05 53.64 -53.40
CA PHE A 342 37.67 54.62 -52.49
C PHE A 342 39.00 54.11 -51.91
N GLN A 343 40.06 54.36 -52.68
CA GLN A 343 41.43 54.42 -52.21
C GLN A 343 41.54 55.51 -51.11
N LYS A 344 41.97 55.10 -49.91
CA LYS A 344 42.36 55.87 -48.70
C LYS A 344 42.37 57.41 -48.83
N PRO A 345 41.91 58.12 -47.77
CA PRO A 345 42.92 58.68 -46.87
C PRO A 345 42.62 58.45 -45.38
N LYS A 346 43.69 58.57 -44.58
CA LYS A 346 43.74 58.44 -43.13
C LYS A 346 42.77 59.42 -42.44
N THR A 347 41.80 58.91 -41.67
CA THR A 347 41.37 59.46 -40.36
C THR A 347 40.36 58.51 -39.68
N SER A 348 40.67 58.16 -38.43
CA SER A 348 39.75 57.76 -37.35
C SER A 348 39.07 56.38 -37.38
N GLN A 349 39.55 55.52 -36.47
CA GLN A 349 39.29 54.10 -36.23
C GLN A 349 37.87 53.72 -35.73
N ILE A 350 36.87 54.60 -35.86
CA ILE A 350 35.55 54.43 -35.19
C ILE A 350 34.50 53.75 -36.09
N ASN A 351 34.68 53.71 -37.41
CA ASN A 351 33.64 53.25 -38.34
C ASN A 351 33.76 51.80 -38.82
N PHE A 352 34.80 51.05 -38.42
CA PHE A 352 34.99 49.67 -38.88
C PHE A 352 34.10 48.65 -38.13
N CYS A 353 33.82 48.92 -36.85
CA CYS A 353 32.95 48.06 -36.03
C CYS A 353 31.47 48.16 -36.44
N HIS A 354 31.01 49.33 -36.91
CA HIS A 354 29.63 49.51 -37.37
C HIS A 354 29.35 48.77 -38.68
N LEU A 355 30.33 48.70 -39.59
CA LEU A 355 30.15 48.04 -40.88
C LEU A 355 30.13 46.51 -40.74
N LEU A 356 30.95 45.94 -39.85
CA LEU A 356 30.91 44.51 -39.52
C LEU A 356 29.61 44.12 -38.79
N PHE A 357 29.05 45.01 -37.97
CA PHE A 357 27.76 44.77 -37.31
C PHE A 357 26.58 44.77 -38.30
N VAL A 358 26.61 45.66 -39.29
CA VAL A 358 25.57 45.74 -40.35
C VAL A 358 25.65 44.56 -41.31
N VAL A 359 26.85 44.09 -41.67
CA VAL A 359 27.00 42.92 -42.56
C VAL A 359 26.59 41.63 -41.83
N SER A 360 26.99 41.44 -40.57
CA SER A 360 26.62 40.24 -39.82
C SER A 360 25.12 40.15 -39.52
N THR A 361 24.45 41.29 -39.29
CA THR A 361 22.99 41.33 -39.10
C THR A 361 22.21 41.13 -40.40
N PHE A 362 22.72 41.59 -41.55
CA PHE A 362 22.08 41.34 -42.84
C PHE A 362 22.17 39.86 -43.28
N THR A 363 23.27 39.16 -42.97
CA THR A 363 23.36 37.70 -43.22
C THR A 363 22.43 36.88 -42.34
N LEU A 364 22.03 37.38 -41.17
CA LEU A 364 21.09 36.69 -40.25
C LEU A 364 19.62 36.84 -40.65
N ILE A 365 19.28 37.85 -41.47
CA ILE A 365 17.89 38.11 -41.91
C ILE A 365 17.54 37.34 -43.20
N ILE A 366 18.53 36.89 -43.97
CA ILE A 366 18.32 36.06 -45.16
C ILE A 366 18.78 34.62 -44.90
N ASP A 367 18.12 33.89 -44.01
CA ASP A 367 18.07 32.44 -44.16
C ASP A 367 16.82 31.79 -43.54
N LYS A 368 15.80 31.56 -44.38
CA LYS A 368 14.85 30.46 -44.17
C LYS A 368 14.14 29.93 -45.43
N GLN A 369 14.42 30.44 -46.64
CA GLN A 369 13.74 29.94 -47.85
C GLN A 369 14.60 29.69 -49.11
N ASN A 370 15.94 29.84 -49.12
CA ASN A 370 16.72 29.61 -50.34
C ASN A 370 18.10 28.97 -50.11
N LYS A 371 18.13 27.79 -49.49
CA LYS A 371 19.36 27.01 -49.23
C LYS A 371 20.11 26.55 -50.50
N ILE A 372 19.50 26.60 -51.68
CA ILE A 372 20.10 26.06 -52.92
C ILE A 372 20.86 27.14 -53.73
N LYS A 373 20.53 28.44 -53.57
CA LYS A 373 21.17 29.53 -54.34
C LYS A 373 22.37 30.17 -53.62
N CYS A 374 22.46 30.07 -52.29
CA CYS A 374 23.56 30.67 -51.53
C CYS A 374 24.91 29.97 -51.75
N ASN A 375 24.93 28.65 -51.98
CA ASN A 375 26.18 27.92 -52.26
C ASN A 375 26.85 28.38 -53.58
N THR A 376 26.06 28.72 -54.61
CA THR A 376 26.60 29.18 -55.90
C THR A 376 27.16 30.60 -55.83
N ILE A 377 26.68 31.42 -54.89
CA ILE A 377 27.18 32.79 -54.67
C ILE A 377 28.41 32.76 -53.77
N LEU A 378 28.43 31.92 -52.73
CA LEU A 378 29.61 31.69 -51.89
C LEU A 378 30.75 31.02 -52.66
N GLU A 379 30.49 30.09 -53.59
CA GLU A 379 31.53 29.55 -54.49
C GLU A 379 32.09 30.63 -55.43
N LYS A 380 31.25 31.52 -55.97
CA LYS A 380 31.70 32.60 -56.86
C LYS A 380 32.51 33.68 -56.13
N ILE A 381 32.18 33.97 -54.87
CA ILE A 381 32.96 34.87 -54.01
C ILE A 381 34.28 34.20 -53.57
N SER A 382 34.27 32.89 -53.30
CA SER A 382 35.47 32.10 -52.98
C SER A 382 36.44 31.96 -54.18
N ILE A 383 35.92 31.93 -55.42
CA ILE A 383 36.73 31.91 -56.64
C ILE A 383 37.39 33.28 -56.93
N ALA A 384 36.74 34.39 -56.54
CA ALA A 384 37.28 35.74 -56.75
C ALA A 384 38.40 36.14 -55.75
N PHE A 385 38.58 35.39 -54.67
CA PHE A 385 39.59 35.65 -53.63
C PHE A 385 40.51 34.44 -53.37
N LYS A 386 40.97 33.77 -54.44
CA LYS A 386 42.18 32.93 -54.34
C LYS A 386 43.42 33.83 -54.47
N PRO A 387 44.27 33.95 -53.42
CA PRO A 387 45.62 34.45 -53.62
C PRO A 387 46.39 33.37 -54.38
N SER A 388 47.07 33.78 -55.45
CA SER A 388 48.06 32.98 -56.15
C SER A 388 49.10 32.44 -55.16
N ILE A 389 49.14 31.13 -54.97
CA ILE A 389 50.26 30.45 -54.33
C ILE A 389 51.29 30.14 -55.41
N VAL A 390 52.45 30.79 -55.34
CA VAL A 390 53.73 30.21 -55.79
C VAL A 390 54.80 30.51 -54.74
N ASN A 391 55.14 29.45 -54.00
CA ASN A 391 56.42 29.06 -53.40
C ASN A 391 57.46 30.13 -52.99
N SER A 392 57.78 30.16 -51.70
CA SER A 392 59.15 29.90 -51.23
C SER A 392 59.17 29.52 -49.74
N SER A 393 60.12 28.64 -49.43
CA SER A 393 60.45 27.95 -48.18
C SER A 393 60.74 28.85 -46.97
N MET A 394 60.36 28.40 -45.77
CA MET A 394 61.28 28.06 -44.65
C MET A 394 60.52 27.79 -43.33
N ASP A 395 60.66 26.55 -42.88
CA ASP A 395 60.87 25.99 -41.52
C ASP A 395 60.53 26.75 -40.21
N CYS A 396 60.11 25.90 -39.26
CA CYS A 396 60.33 25.90 -37.80
C CYS A 396 59.25 26.42 -36.82
N ASP A 397 58.73 25.44 -36.06
CA ASP A 397 58.66 25.35 -34.60
C ASP A 397 57.48 25.90 -33.75
N SER A 398 56.76 24.92 -33.18
CA SER A 398 56.58 24.67 -31.72
C SER A 398 55.48 25.37 -30.88
N THR A 399 54.77 24.50 -30.14
CA THR A 399 54.24 24.64 -28.76
C THR A 399 53.13 25.67 -28.46
N ALA A 400 51.91 25.26 -28.05
CA ALA A 400 51.47 24.75 -26.74
C ALA A 400 51.12 25.85 -25.70
N CYS A 401 50.12 25.53 -24.86
CA CYS A 401 49.72 26.17 -23.58
C CYS A 401 48.72 27.35 -23.66
N LEU A 402 47.80 27.59 -22.72
CA LEU A 402 47.22 26.89 -21.56
C LEU A 402 46.07 27.79 -21.03
N PHE A 403 45.19 27.20 -20.22
CA PHE A 403 44.12 27.79 -19.40
C PHE A 403 44.58 28.87 -18.39
N GLY A 404 43.62 29.69 -17.93
CA GLY A 404 43.64 30.44 -16.65
C GLY A 404 42.97 31.81 -16.76
N SER A 405 41.72 32.08 -16.35
CA SER A 405 41.02 31.98 -15.04
C SER A 405 41.18 33.21 -14.13
N SER A 406 40.05 33.56 -13.50
CA SER A 406 39.82 34.43 -12.33
C SER A 406 39.60 35.92 -12.62
N SER A 407 38.65 36.64 -11.98
CA SER A 407 38.04 36.40 -10.67
C SER A 407 36.81 37.31 -10.39
N ASN A 408 35.87 36.76 -9.61
CA ASN A 408 34.98 37.40 -8.61
C ASN A 408 33.83 38.29 -9.13
N GLY A 409 32.54 37.98 -8.91
CA GLY A 409 31.84 37.73 -7.62
C GLY A 409 31.09 39.04 -7.25
N ASN A 410 29.79 39.15 -6.95
CA ASN A 410 28.83 38.25 -6.34
C ASN A 410 27.39 38.78 -6.55
N ILE A 411 26.45 37.85 -6.73
CA ILE A 411 25.16 37.71 -5.99
C ILE A 411 24.00 38.72 -6.23
N ASN A 412 22.90 38.11 -6.70
CA ASN A 412 21.47 38.28 -6.35
C ASN A 412 20.47 39.10 -7.20
N VAL A 413 19.67 38.29 -7.91
CA VAL A 413 18.20 38.20 -8.03
C VAL A 413 17.34 39.38 -8.52
N TYR A 414 16.46 38.96 -9.44
CA TYR A 414 15.03 39.25 -9.59
C TYR A 414 14.57 40.26 -10.65
N TRP A 415 13.49 39.80 -11.32
CA TRP A 415 12.44 40.49 -12.07
C TRP A 415 12.64 40.78 -13.56
N LEU A 416 11.87 40.02 -14.36
CA LEU A 416 11.01 40.48 -15.45
C LEU A 416 10.88 42.03 -15.55
N ALA A 417 11.09 42.58 -16.75
CA ALA A 417 10.08 43.36 -17.48
C ALA A 417 10.66 44.03 -18.74
N VAL A 418 10.03 43.73 -19.89
CA VAL A 418 9.56 44.66 -20.92
C VAL A 418 10.56 45.72 -21.45
N TYR A 419 11.06 45.54 -22.68
CA TYR A 419 10.56 46.21 -23.88
C TYR A 419 11.15 45.60 -25.15
#